data_AF-A0A317Z3M4-F1
#
_entry.id   AF-A0A317Z3M4-F1
#
_cell.length_a   1.000
_cell.length_b   1.000
_cell.length_c   1.000
_cell.angle_alpha   90.00
_cell.angle_beta   90.00
_cell.angle_gamma   90.00
#
_symmetry.space_group_name_H-M   'P 1'
#
loop_
_entity.id
_entity.type
_entity.pdbx_description
1 polymer ?
#
loop_
_entity_poly.entity_id
_entity_poly.type
_entity_poly.pdbx_seq_one_letter_code
_entity_poly.pdbx_strand_id
1 'polypeptide(L)'
;TYTGEATHPSLSGKQKADYNLFFPFTLTANIIGKAAEKEWRENDGLVSVVSSQHPYNQAWIDATDEVKKGVWQVMPVQHGWDHVDFVGQDTNDTAHSQDELKAFWHKLAEDLVKSEDQTA
;
A
#
# COMPACT_ATOMS: atom_id res chain seq x y z
N THR A 1 -6.95 -5.37 -3.64
CA THR A 1 -5.60 -4.77 -3.74
C THR A 1 -5.12 -4.46 -2.35
N TYR A 2 -3.80 -4.48 -2.16
CA TYR A 2 -3.15 -4.04 -0.92
C TYR A 2 -2.30 -2.83 -1.28
N THR A 3 -2.42 -1.75 -0.52
CA THR A 3 -1.78 -0.46 -0.81
C THR A 3 -1.10 0.05 0.45
N GLY A 4 0.16 0.44 0.34
CA GLY A 4 0.91 1.10 1.41
C GLY A 4 1.04 2.59 1.17
N GLU A 5 1.42 3.30 2.23
CA GLU A 5 1.92 4.66 2.16
C GLU A 5 3.03 4.82 3.21
N ALA A 6 4.06 5.57 2.87
CA ALA A 6 5.16 5.90 3.77
C ALA A 6 5.57 7.38 3.60
N THR A 7 4.56 8.25 3.52
CA THR A 7 4.77 9.70 3.38
C THR A 7 3.78 10.52 4.20
N HIS A 8 4.27 11.61 4.80
CA HIS A 8 3.45 12.53 5.60
C HIS A 8 3.30 13.94 4.98
N PRO A 9 2.14 14.60 5.20
CA PRO A 9 1.90 15.92 4.64
C PRO A 9 2.76 16.99 5.33
N SER A 10 3.44 17.79 4.52
CA SER A 10 4.10 19.02 4.96
C SER A 10 3.13 20.20 5.06
N LEU A 11 3.54 21.27 5.74
CA LEU A 11 2.78 22.53 5.84
C LEU A 11 2.39 23.15 4.48
N SER A 12 3.10 22.80 3.41
CA SER A 12 2.82 23.26 2.04
C SER A 12 1.82 22.38 1.27
N GLY A 13 1.29 21.33 1.89
CA GLY A 13 0.42 20.35 1.23
C GLY A 13 1.13 19.40 0.27
N LYS A 14 2.48 19.39 0.28
CA LYS A 14 3.34 18.39 -0.38
C LYS A 14 3.58 17.23 0.56
N GLN A 15 3.76 16.03 0.01
CA GLN A 15 4.12 14.84 0.79
C GLN A 15 5.64 14.71 0.90
N LYS A 16 6.12 14.20 2.03
CA LYS A 16 7.54 13.92 2.27
C LYS A 16 7.73 12.49 2.74
N ALA A 17 8.86 11.89 2.37
CA ALA A 17 9.26 10.57 2.87
C ALA A 17 9.24 10.53 4.40
N ASP A 18 8.68 9.46 4.95
CA ASP A 18 8.82 9.13 6.37
C ASP A 18 10.25 8.70 6.69
N TYR A 19 10.60 8.74 7.97
CA TYR A 19 11.96 8.40 8.42
C TYR A 19 12.33 6.93 8.19
N ASN A 20 11.32 6.05 8.22
CA ASN A 20 11.51 4.60 8.11
C ASN A 20 11.35 4.09 6.67
N LEU A 21 11.06 4.98 5.71
CA LEU A 21 10.99 4.62 4.31
C LEU A 21 12.38 4.17 3.81
N PHE A 22 12.41 3.10 3.02
CA PHE A 22 13.58 2.49 2.45
C PHE A 22 14.47 3.51 1.76
N PHE A 23 15.65 3.74 2.35
CA PHE A 23 16.50 4.89 2.05
C PHE A 23 16.64 5.23 0.54
N PRO A 24 16.88 4.25 -0.37
CA PRO A 24 16.91 4.50 -1.82
C PRO A 24 15.68 5.18 -2.42
N PHE A 25 14.49 5.00 -1.84
CA PHE A 25 13.23 5.58 -2.33
C PHE A 25 12.96 6.98 -1.79
N THR A 26 13.79 7.51 -0.88
CA THR A 26 13.62 8.87 -0.34
C THR A 26 13.51 9.92 -1.45
N LEU A 27 14.31 9.77 -2.52
CA LEU A 27 14.29 10.71 -3.64
C LEU A 27 12.98 10.62 -4.43
N THR A 28 12.58 9.41 -4.83
CA THR A 28 11.36 9.17 -5.62
C THR A 28 10.11 9.55 -4.84
N ALA A 29 10.05 9.21 -3.55
CA ALA A 29 8.96 9.59 -2.65
C ALA A 29 8.71 11.10 -2.64
N ASN A 30 9.79 11.88 -2.51
CA ASN A 30 9.74 13.34 -2.49
C ASN A 30 9.49 13.97 -3.87
N ILE A 31 9.77 13.27 -4.96
CA ILE A 31 9.41 13.71 -6.33
C ILE A 31 7.91 13.52 -6.54
N ILE A 32 7.40 12.32 -6.25
CA ILE A 32 5.96 11.99 -6.33
C ILE A 32 5.16 12.92 -5.43
N GLY A 33 5.63 13.16 -4.19
CA GLY A 33 5.00 14.05 -3.22
C GLY A 33 4.88 15.52 -3.63
N LYS A 34 5.46 15.90 -4.78
CA LYS A 34 5.38 17.24 -5.39
C LYS A 34 4.54 17.29 -6.67
N ALA A 35 3.84 16.20 -7.02
CA ALA A 35 2.92 16.16 -8.16
C ALA A 35 1.99 17.37 -8.19
N ALA A 36 1.64 17.85 -9.40
CA ALA A 36 0.78 19.01 -9.56
C ALA A 36 -0.60 18.73 -8.95
N GLU A 37 -1.12 17.56 -9.27
CA GLU A 37 -2.33 16.94 -8.74
C GLU A 37 -2.09 16.52 -7.28
N LYS A 38 -2.99 16.91 -6.38
CA LYS A 38 -2.80 16.70 -4.93
C LYS A 38 -2.98 15.23 -4.56
N GLU A 39 -3.93 14.57 -5.19
CA GLU A 39 -4.31 13.18 -5.01
C GLU A 39 -3.19 12.20 -5.38
N TRP A 40 -2.23 12.61 -6.22
CA TRP A 40 -1.09 11.77 -6.61
C TRP A 40 0.10 11.84 -5.66
N ARG A 41 0.06 12.70 -4.63
CA ARG A 41 1.24 12.98 -3.82
C ARG A 41 1.53 11.91 -2.78
N GLU A 42 0.50 11.30 -2.19
CA GLU A 42 0.65 10.27 -1.15
C GLU A 42 1.14 8.98 -1.79
N ASN A 43 2.22 8.39 -1.27
CA ASN A 43 2.91 7.28 -1.94
C ASN A 43 3.69 6.38 -0.97
N ASP A 44 4.08 5.20 -1.45
CA ASP A 44 4.88 4.20 -0.75
C ASP A 44 6.40 4.31 -1.07
N GLY A 45 6.83 5.43 -1.66
CA GLY A 45 8.18 5.66 -2.15
C GLY A 45 8.38 5.46 -3.64
N LEU A 46 7.54 4.65 -4.30
CA LEU A 46 7.62 4.42 -5.76
C LEU A 46 6.27 4.60 -6.48
N VAL A 47 5.17 4.28 -5.82
CA VAL A 47 3.83 4.25 -6.39
C VAL A 47 2.90 5.11 -5.53
N SER A 48 2.14 6.00 -6.17
CA SER A 48 1.10 6.78 -5.48
C SER A 48 -0.01 5.86 -4.98
N VAL A 49 -0.58 6.18 -3.80
CA VAL A 49 -1.71 5.44 -3.20
C VAL A 49 -2.85 5.26 -4.20
N VAL A 50 -3.25 6.35 -4.86
CA VAL A 50 -4.33 6.34 -5.88
C VAL A 50 -4.05 5.41 -7.06
N SER A 51 -2.79 5.13 -7.37
CA SER A 51 -2.41 4.20 -8.44
C SER A 51 -2.45 2.74 -8.01
N SER A 52 -2.25 2.46 -6.71
CA SER A 52 -2.19 1.10 -6.16
C SER A 52 -3.57 0.56 -5.78
N GLN A 53 -4.51 1.44 -5.44
CA GLN A 53 -5.85 1.07 -4.99
C GLN A 53 -6.63 0.27 -6.05
N HIS A 54 -6.76 0.77 -7.27
CA HIS A 54 -7.39 0.05 -8.37
C HIS A 54 -7.10 0.73 -9.72
N PRO A 55 -7.24 0.03 -10.85
CA PRO A 55 -7.20 0.67 -12.16
C PRO A 55 -8.33 1.69 -12.34
N TYR A 56 -8.05 2.78 -13.04
CA TYR A 56 -9.09 3.74 -13.45
C TYR A 56 -10.14 3.08 -14.35
N ASN A 57 -11.39 3.53 -14.22
CA ASN A 57 -12.54 3.07 -15.01
C ASN A 57 -12.86 1.57 -14.87
N GLN A 58 -12.42 0.92 -13.78
CA GLN A 58 -12.82 -0.44 -13.42
C GLN A 58 -13.66 -0.44 -12.15
N ALA A 59 -14.58 -1.40 -12.03
CA ALA A 59 -15.43 -1.52 -10.86
C ALA A 59 -14.59 -1.88 -9.62
N TRP A 60 -14.82 -1.17 -8.52
CA TRP A 60 -14.16 -1.42 -7.24
C TRP A 60 -15.13 -1.20 -6.07
N ILE A 61 -14.81 -1.80 -4.93
CA ILE A 61 -15.48 -1.63 -3.64
C ILE A 61 -14.45 -1.67 -2.52
N ASP A 62 -14.78 -1.09 -1.37
CA ASP A 62 -14.03 -1.39 -0.14
C ASP A 62 -14.16 -2.87 0.19
N ALA A 63 -13.05 -3.50 0.57
CA ALA A 63 -13.01 -4.90 0.92
C ALA A 63 -13.78 -5.16 2.23
N THR A 64 -14.48 -6.29 2.26
CA THR A 64 -15.22 -6.82 3.41
C THR A 64 -14.85 -8.29 3.61
N ASP A 65 -15.36 -8.93 4.67
CA ASP A 65 -15.16 -10.38 4.85
C ASP A 65 -15.88 -11.22 3.78
N GLU A 66 -16.83 -10.64 3.04
CA GLU A 66 -17.48 -11.28 1.91
C GLU A 66 -16.66 -11.15 0.63
N VAL A 67 -16.31 -12.28 0.00
CA VAL A 67 -15.66 -12.29 -1.31
C VAL A 67 -16.66 -11.95 -2.40
N LYS A 68 -16.33 -10.97 -3.25
CA LYS A 68 -17.11 -10.57 -4.44
C LYS A 68 -16.30 -10.72 -5.73
N LYS A 69 -16.85 -11.46 -6.70
CA LYS A 69 -16.22 -11.71 -7.99
C LYS A 69 -16.41 -10.55 -8.96
N GLY A 70 -15.44 -10.34 -9.85
CA GLY A 70 -15.52 -9.37 -10.96
C GLY A 70 -15.37 -7.90 -10.57
N VAL A 71 -14.94 -7.62 -9.33
CA VAL A 71 -14.77 -6.27 -8.80
C VAL A 71 -13.46 -6.19 -8.01
N TRP A 72 -12.74 -5.07 -8.10
CA TRP A 72 -11.55 -4.85 -7.28
C TRP A 72 -11.96 -4.59 -5.82
N GLN A 73 -11.58 -5.48 -4.92
CA GLN A 73 -11.81 -5.31 -3.48
C GLN A 73 -10.60 -4.60 -2.89
N VAL A 74 -10.75 -3.33 -2.53
CA VAL A 74 -9.67 -2.44 -2.06
C VAL A 74 -9.55 -2.58 -0.56
N MET A 75 -8.39 -3.07 -0.10
CA MET A 75 -8.11 -3.19 1.34
C MET A 75 -7.77 -1.81 1.93
N PRO A 76 -7.95 -1.61 3.25
CA PRO A 76 -7.47 -0.40 3.92
C PRO A 76 -5.98 -0.14 3.64
N VAL A 77 -5.60 1.14 3.54
CA VAL A 77 -4.21 1.55 3.33
C VAL A 77 -3.36 1.16 4.54
N GLN A 78 -2.21 0.54 4.27
CA GLN A 78 -1.22 0.17 5.27
C GLN A 78 -0.33 1.38 5.56
N HIS A 79 -0.62 2.07 6.64
CA HIS A 79 0.13 3.26 7.06
C HIS A 79 1.54 2.93 7.53
N GLY A 80 2.52 3.68 7.05
CA GLY A 80 3.94 3.49 7.33
C GLY A 80 4.64 2.45 6.45
N TRP A 81 3.88 1.63 5.70
CA TRP A 81 4.44 0.60 4.83
C TRP A 81 4.88 1.18 3.49
N ASP A 82 6.16 1.10 3.21
CA ASP A 82 6.73 1.45 1.93
C ASP A 82 6.63 0.31 0.90
N HIS A 83 7.11 0.57 -0.31
CA HIS A 83 6.99 -0.34 -1.44
C HIS A 83 7.68 -1.71 -1.21
N VAL A 84 8.75 -1.77 -0.42
CA VAL A 84 9.55 -2.98 -0.19
C VAL A 84 9.23 -3.68 1.14
N ASP A 85 8.52 -3.04 2.06
CA ASP A 85 8.04 -3.66 3.30
C ASP A 85 7.14 -4.87 3.02
N PHE A 86 6.30 -4.80 1.99
CA PHE A 86 5.44 -5.91 1.54
C PHE A 86 6.21 -7.19 1.19
N VAL A 87 7.50 -7.08 0.87
CA VAL A 87 8.37 -8.21 0.52
C VAL A 87 9.54 -8.40 1.50
N GLY A 88 9.60 -7.61 2.58
CA GLY A 88 10.61 -7.71 3.63
C GLY A 88 12.04 -7.40 3.16
N GLN A 89 12.19 -6.56 2.13
CA GLN A 89 13.50 -6.21 1.59
C GLN A 89 14.19 -5.07 2.36
N ASP A 90 13.45 -4.22 3.08
CA ASP A 90 14.08 -3.25 3.97
C ASP A 90 14.59 -3.92 5.25
N THR A 91 15.88 -4.27 5.25
CA THR A 91 16.53 -4.88 6.42
C THR A 91 16.89 -3.88 7.51
N ASN A 92 16.80 -2.58 7.25
CA ASN A 92 17.15 -1.53 8.19
C ASN A 92 15.91 -0.90 8.84
N ASP A 93 14.72 -1.18 8.32
CA ASP A 93 13.50 -0.76 8.99
C ASP A 93 13.33 -1.52 10.31
N THR A 94 13.05 -0.74 11.35
CA THR A 94 12.80 -1.24 12.72
C THR A 94 11.34 -1.01 13.15
N ALA A 95 10.54 -0.33 12.32
CA ALA A 95 9.12 -0.13 12.53
C ALA A 95 8.31 -1.36 12.15
N HIS A 96 8.71 -2.07 11.08
CA HIS A 96 8.03 -3.28 10.63
C HIS A 96 8.78 -4.55 11.02
N SER A 97 8.10 -5.43 11.76
CA SER A 97 8.70 -6.67 12.26
C SER A 97 8.49 -7.83 11.30
N GLN A 98 9.37 -8.84 11.36
CA GLN A 98 9.19 -10.08 10.59
C GLN A 98 7.86 -10.79 10.92
N ASP A 99 7.37 -10.70 12.16
CA ASP A 99 6.13 -11.34 12.56
C ASP A 99 4.90 -10.58 12.02
N GLU A 100 4.99 -9.25 11.91
CA GLU A 100 3.98 -8.43 11.21
C GLU A 100 3.90 -8.82 9.73
N LEU A 101 5.05 -8.96 9.05
CA LEU A 101 5.10 -9.40 7.66
C LEU A 101 4.51 -10.81 7.48
N LYS A 102 4.86 -11.76 8.36
CA LYS A 102 4.26 -13.11 8.33
C LYS A 102 2.75 -13.04 8.51
N ALA A 103 2.26 -12.25 9.46
CA ALA A 103 0.82 -12.10 9.71
C ALA A 103 0.09 -11.53 8.48
N PHE A 104 0.68 -10.55 7.79
CA PHE A 104 0.16 -10.05 6.52
C PHE A 104 0.02 -11.16 5.47
N TRP A 105 1.07 -11.94 5.24
CA TRP A 105 1.05 -13.02 4.25
C TRP A 105 0.11 -14.17 4.64
N HIS A 106 0.01 -14.50 5.94
CA HIS A 106 -0.97 -15.47 6.42
C HIS A 106 -2.41 -15.01 6.18
N LYS A 107 -2.73 -13.75 6.48
CA LYS A 107 -4.05 -13.20 6.21
C LYS A 107 -4.40 -13.21 4.72
N LEU A 108 -3.44 -12.84 3.87
CA LEU A 108 -3.60 -12.92 2.41
C LEU A 108 -3.91 -14.36 1.96
N ALA A 109 -3.21 -15.35 2.51
CA ALA A 109 -3.46 -16.77 2.22
C ALA A 109 -4.84 -17.22 2.71
N GLU A 110 -5.28 -16.80 3.90
CA GLU A 110 -6.63 -17.08 4.40
C GLU A 110 -7.73 -16.51 3.49
N ASP A 111 -7.55 -15.29 2.98
CA ASP A 111 -8.50 -14.66 2.06
C ASP A 111 -8.55 -15.37 0.70
N LEU A 112 -7.43 -15.96 0.25
CA LEU A 112 -7.40 -16.83 -0.92
C LEU A 112 -8.19 -18.12 -0.70
N VAL A 113 -8.03 -18.77 0.46
CA VAL A 113 -8.80 -20.00 0.79
C VAL A 113 -10.30 -19.71 0.82
N LYS A 114 -10.75 -18.60 1.42
CA LYS A 114 -12.16 -18.18 1.37
C LYS A 114 -12.67 -18.01 -0.07
N SER A 115 -11.79 -17.57 -0.97
CA SER A 115 -12.14 -17.40 -2.38
C SER A 115 -12.28 -18.74 -3.11
N GLU A 116 -11.48 -19.75 -2.74
CA GLU A 116 -11.58 -21.12 -3.27
C GLU A 116 -12.96 -21.73 -2.98
N ASP A 117 -13.48 -21.57 -1.76
CA ASP A 117 -14.79 -22.05 -1.34
C ASP A 117 -15.95 -21.48 -2.18
N GLN A 118 -15.77 -20.30 -2.77
CA GLN A 118 -16.78 -19.69 -3.65
C GLN A 118 -16.65 -20.12 -5.11
N THR A 119 -15.61 -20.84 -5.48
CA THR A 119 -15.34 -21.30 -6.85
C THR A 119 -15.54 -22.81 -7.05
N ALA A 120 -15.66 -23.58 -5.97
CA ALA A 120 -16.09 -24.98 -5.99
C ALA A 120 -17.59 -25.11 -6.30
#